data_AF-A0A2X0VEZ5-F1
#
_entry.id   AF-A0A2X0VEZ5-F1
#
_cell.length_a   1.000
_cell.length_b   1.000
_cell.length_c   1.000
_cell.angle_alpha   90.00
_cell.angle_beta   90.00
_cell.angle_gamma   90.00
#
_symmetry.space_group_name_H-M   'P 1'
#
loop_
_entity.id
_entity.type
_entity.pdbx_description
1 polymer ?
#
loop_
_entity_poly.entity_id
_entity_poly.type
_entity_poly.pdbx_seq_one_letter_code
_entity_poly.pdbx_strand_id
1 'polypeptide(L)'
;MRGPSKEARFSQPLVSVSLIIDERGVPINFAVFRGNVSEFKQVAPTIEILKERYNVQRCYFVADRDINSTSNLEGILKKSLVFIHTQKITGQSKRDTVHMLDPNG
;
A
#
# COMPACT_ATOMS: atom_id res chain seq x y z
N MET A 1 17.68 18.90 3.75
CA MET A 1 17.02 17.59 3.95
C MET A 1 17.03 16.86 2.62
N ARG A 2 17.64 15.66 2.54
CA ARG A 2 17.70 14.88 1.29
C ARG A 2 16.37 14.13 1.10
N GLY A 3 15.83 14.12 -0.11
CA GLY A 3 14.61 13.37 -0.44
C GLY A 3 14.82 11.84 -0.37
N PRO A 4 13.74 11.04 -0.35
CA PRO A 4 13.79 9.59 -0.09
C PRO A 4 14.36 8.73 -1.23
N SER A 5 15.13 9.30 -2.16
CA SER A 5 15.68 8.59 -3.32
C SER A 5 16.68 7.51 -2.88
N LYS A 6 16.31 6.23 -3.03
CA LYS A 6 17.20 5.07 -2.80
C LYS A 6 18.40 5.03 -3.77
N GLU A 7 18.29 5.69 -4.92
CA GLU A 7 19.32 5.70 -5.98
C GLU A 7 20.22 6.96 -5.95
N ALA A 8 20.14 7.77 -4.89
CA ALA A 8 20.87 9.04 -4.77
C ALA A 8 20.68 10.05 -5.93
N ARG A 9 19.63 9.89 -6.75
CA ARG A 9 19.27 10.83 -7.81
C ARG A 9 18.46 12.00 -7.23
N PHE A 10 19.16 12.93 -6.60
CA PHE A 10 18.53 14.08 -5.91
C PHE A 10 18.17 15.24 -6.83
N SER A 11 18.65 15.24 -8.07
CA SER A 11 18.36 16.25 -9.08
C SER A 11 17.07 15.98 -9.88
N GLN A 12 16.41 14.84 -9.63
CA GLN A 12 15.21 14.42 -10.37
C GLN A 12 13.99 14.36 -9.44
N PRO A 13 12.80 14.78 -9.93
CA PRO A 13 11.57 14.65 -9.16
C PRO A 13 11.23 13.17 -8.99
N LEU A 14 10.87 12.79 -7.75
CA LEU A 14 10.30 11.50 -7.46
C LEU A 14 8.80 11.53 -7.73
N VAL A 15 8.31 10.51 -8.42
CA VAL A 15 6.90 10.31 -8.73
C VAL A 15 6.51 8.93 -8.21
N SER A 16 5.38 8.85 -7.54
CA SER A 16 4.77 7.57 -7.16
C SER A 16 3.57 7.32 -8.06
N VAL A 17 3.41 6.07 -8.51
CA VAL A 17 2.31 5.66 -9.38
C VAL A 17 1.57 4.52 -8.71
N SER A 18 0.26 4.65 -8.55
CA SER A 18 -0.61 3.55 -8.14
C SER A 18 -1.32 3.00 -9.37
N LEU A 19 -1.15 1.71 -9.63
CA LEU A 19 -1.84 1.00 -10.70
C LEU A 19 -3.10 0.35 -10.15
N ILE A 20 -4.19 0.43 -10.91
CA ILE A 20 -5.48 -0.13 -10.52
C ILE A 20 -5.77 -1.24 -11.51
N ILE A 21 -6.01 -2.43 -10.96
CA ILE A 21 -6.12 -3.68 -11.68
C ILE A 21 -7.47 -4.30 -11.32
N ASP A 22 -8.16 -4.86 -12.31
CA ASP A 22 -9.38 -5.64 -12.07
C ASP A 22 -9.06 -7.05 -11.53
N GLU A 23 -10.10 -7.83 -11.26
CA GLU A 23 -9.97 -9.21 -10.76
C GLU A 23 -9.32 -10.18 -11.76
N ARG A 24 -9.20 -9.80 -13.03
CA ARG A 24 -8.57 -10.60 -14.10
C ARG A 24 -7.10 -10.25 -14.30
N GLY A 25 -6.57 -9.30 -13.53
CA GLY A 25 -5.19 -8.84 -13.68
C GLY A 25 -5.02 -7.78 -14.77
N VAL A 26 -6.11 -7.20 -15.29
CA VAL A 26 -6.06 -6.17 -16.34
C VAL A 26 -5.97 -4.79 -15.70
N PRO A 27 -4.97 -3.97 -16.04
CA PRO A 27 -4.92 -2.58 -15.60
C PRO A 27 -6.09 -1.78 -16.19
N ILE A 28 -6.89 -1.16 -15.33
CA ILE A 28 -8.06 -0.37 -15.73
C ILE A 28 -7.85 1.14 -15.53
N ASN A 29 -6.91 1.53 -14.67
CA ASN A 29 -6.55 2.93 -14.43
C ASN A 29 -5.20 3.05 -13.70
N PHE A 30 -4.70 4.28 -13.58
CA PHE A 30 -3.56 4.64 -12.74
C PHE A 30 -3.76 6.01 -12.09
N ALA A 31 -3.07 6.25 -10.99
CA ALA A 31 -3.00 7.55 -10.34
C ALA A 31 -1.53 7.94 -10.12
N VAL A 32 -1.23 9.23 -10.34
CA VAL A 32 0.13 9.78 -10.26
C VAL A 32 0.23 10.74 -9.08
N PHE A 33 1.27 10.56 -8.29
CA PHE A 33 1.46 11.20 -7.00
C PHE A 33 2.85 11.80 -6.87
N ARG A 34 2.97 12.79 -5.97
CA ARG A 34 4.28 13.33 -5.62
C ARG A 34 5.02 12.27 -4.79
N GLY A 35 6.18 11.85 -5.25
CA GLY A 35 6.99 10.81 -4.59
C GLY A 35 7.72 11.29 -3.33
N ASN A 36 7.55 12.56 -2.95
CA ASN A 36 8.06 13.11 -1.68
C ASN A 36 6.99 13.15 -0.58
N VAL A 37 5.76 12.70 -0.86
CA VAL A 37 4.67 12.57 0.10
C VAL A 37 4.42 11.08 0.33
N SER A 38 4.14 10.70 1.57
CA SER A 38 3.82 9.31 1.93
C SER A 38 2.70 8.76 1.03
N GLU A 39 2.90 7.58 0.44
CA GLU A 39 1.90 6.93 -0.41
C GLU A 39 0.57 6.76 0.32
N PHE A 40 0.61 6.43 1.61
CA PHE A 40 -0.59 6.21 2.42
C PHE A 40 -1.57 7.40 2.40
N LYS A 41 -1.06 8.62 2.58
CA LYS A 41 -1.89 9.83 2.59
C LYS A 41 -2.57 10.07 1.24
N GLN A 42 -1.96 9.59 0.16
CA GLN A 42 -2.40 9.79 -1.21
C GLN A 42 -3.32 8.65 -1.70
N VAL A 43 -3.11 7.43 -1.22
CA VAL A 43 -3.89 6.24 -1.58
C VAL A 43 -5.31 6.28 -1.05
N ALA A 44 -5.51 6.65 0.22
CA ALA A 44 -6.84 6.64 0.83
C ALA A 44 -7.89 7.47 0.06
N PRO A 45 -7.65 8.76 -0.27
CA PRO A 45 -8.61 9.52 -1.08
C PRO A 45 -8.75 8.99 -2.50
N THR A 46 -7.71 8.37 -3.06
CA THR A 46 -7.75 7.78 -4.41
C THR A 46 -8.66 6.57 -4.45
N ILE A 47 -8.64 5.72 -3.43
CA ILE A 47 -9.54 4.56 -3.38
C ILE A 47 -11.01 4.99 -3.36
N GLU A 48 -11.35 6.06 -2.64
CA GLU A 48 -12.74 6.58 -2.63
C GLU A 48 -13.18 7.08 -4.01
N ILE A 49 -12.33 7.86 -4.69
CA ILE A 49 -12.60 8.31 -6.07
C ILE A 49 -12.80 7.11 -7.02
N LEU A 50 -12.03 6.03 -6.83
CA LEU A 50 -12.14 4.84 -7.66
C LEU A 50 -13.37 4.02 -7.36
N LYS A 51 -13.76 3.89 -6.10
CA LYS A 51 -15.02 3.25 -5.69
C LYS A 51 -16.21 3.93 -6.34
N GLU A 52 -16.24 5.27 -6.30
CA GLU A 52 -17.29 6.06 -6.95
C GLU A 52 -17.28 5.90 -8.47
N ARG A 53 -16.10 5.97 -9.10
CA ARG A 53 -15.97 5.93 -10.57
C ARG A 53 -16.31 4.57 -11.17
N TYR A 54 -15.92 3.48 -10.51
CA TYR A 54 -16.05 2.12 -11.06
C TYR A 54 -17.11 1.28 -10.33
N ASN A 55 -17.87 1.88 -9.42
CA ASN A 55 -18.85 1.20 -8.58
C ASN A 55 -18.27 -0.06 -7.88
N VAL A 56 -17.06 0.09 -7.34
CA VAL A 56 -16.27 -1.02 -6.80
C VAL A 56 -16.85 -1.50 -5.48
N GLN A 57 -17.29 -2.76 -5.43
CA GLN A 57 -17.80 -3.37 -4.20
C GLN A 57 -16.68 -3.74 -3.21
N ARG A 58 -15.53 -4.18 -3.72
CA ARG A 58 -14.37 -4.58 -2.91
C ARG A 58 -13.08 -4.11 -3.56
N CYS A 59 -12.24 -3.44 -2.78
CA CYS A 59 -10.94 -2.94 -3.21
C CYS A 59 -9.89 -3.39 -2.18
N TYR A 60 -8.78 -3.94 -2.69
CA TYR A 60 -7.64 -4.38 -1.88
C TYR A 60 -6.45 -3.49 -2.19
N PHE A 61 -5.96 -2.78 -1.18
CA PHE A 61 -4.74 -2.00 -1.31
C PHE A 61 -3.51 -2.88 -1.07
N VAL A 62 -2.69 -3.07 -2.09
CA VAL A 62 -1.47 -3.88 -2.00
C VAL A 62 -0.26 -2.96 -1.85
N ALA A 63 0.50 -3.16 -0.78
CA ALA A 63 1.66 -2.31 -0.46
C ALA A 63 2.85 -3.11 0.10
N ASP A 64 4.05 -2.58 -0.16
CA ASP A 64 5.29 -3.05 0.47
C ASP A 64 5.31 -2.63 1.96
N ARG A 65 6.15 -3.34 2.73
CA ARG A 65 6.53 -3.12 4.12
C ARG A 65 6.87 -1.67 4.43
N ASP A 66 7.47 -0.94 3.51
CA ASP A 66 7.86 0.46 3.76
C ASP A 66 6.65 1.38 4.01
N ILE A 67 5.42 0.94 3.68
CA ILE A 67 4.16 1.63 3.95
C ILE A 67 3.51 1.19 5.28
N ASN A 68 4.02 0.14 5.94
CA ASN A 68 3.48 -0.48 7.17
C ASN A 68 3.86 0.27 8.46
N SER A 69 3.46 1.53 8.61
CA SER A 69 3.43 2.15 9.95
C SER A 69 2.12 1.81 10.66
N THR A 70 2.16 1.69 11.99
CA THR A 70 0.95 1.44 12.82
C THR A 70 -0.13 2.48 12.55
N SER A 71 0.26 3.76 12.43
CA SER A 71 -0.64 4.87 12.10
C SER A 71 -1.33 4.73 10.74
N ASN A 72 -0.63 4.16 9.75
CA ASN A 72 -1.18 3.92 8.44
C ASN A 72 -2.21 2.77 8.51
N LEU A 73 -1.85 1.65 9.14
CA LEU A 73 -2.77 0.52 9.28
C LEU A 73 -4.05 0.89 10.04
N GLU A 74 -3.94 1.65 11.14
CA GLU A 74 -5.10 2.18 11.85
C GLU A 74 -5.98 3.08 10.97
N GLY A 75 -5.37 3.92 10.13
CA GLY A 75 -6.10 4.78 9.21
C GLY A 75 -6.83 4.01 8.11
N ILE A 76 -6.25 2.90 7.63
CA ILE A 76 -6.90 1.98 6.70
C ILE A 76 -8.10 1.28 7.36
N LEU A 77 -7.90 0.73 8.56
CA LEU A 77 -8.96 0.05 9.30
C LEU A 77 -10.14 0.97 9.63
N LYS A 78 -9.88 2.22 10.05
CA LYS A 78 -10.91 3.24 10.31
C LYS A 78 -11.72 3.60 9.06
N LYS A 79 -11.14 3.46 7.88
CA LYS A 79 -11.79 3.74 6.59
C LYS A 79 -12.44 2.51 5.96
N SER A 80 -12.50 1.38 6.69
CA SER A 80 -13.01 0.09 6.21
C SER A 80 -12.35 -0.33 4.89
N LEU A 81 -11.08 0.01 4.71
CA LEU A 81 -10.29 -0.38 3.56
C LEU A 81 -9.63 -1.74 3.84
N VAL A 82 -9.59 -2.60 2.82
CA VAL A 82 -8.91 -3.89 2.90
C VAL A 82 -7.51 -3.73 2.30
N PHE A 83 -6.53 -4.38 2.90
CA PHE A 83 -5.13 -4.26 2.50
C PHE A 83 -4.43 -5.61 2.49
N ILE A 84 -3.41 -5.71 1.64
CA ILE A 84 -2.45 -6.81 1.62
C ILE A 84 -1.08 -6.18 1.81
N HIS A 85 -0.37 -6.63 2.84
CA HIS A 85 0.96 -6.13 3.15
C HIS A 85 1.96 -7.27 3.33
N THR A 86 3.22 -7.01 3.00
CA THR A 86 4.32 -7.91 3.33
C THR A 86 4.77 -7.73 4.78
N GLN A 87 4.83 -8.80 5.55
CA GLN A 87 5.34 -8.78 6.93
C GLN A 87 6.59 -9.65 7.06
N LYS A 88 7.63 -9.13 7.73
CA LYS A 88 8.84 -9.90 8.03
C LYS A 88 8.55 -10.90 9.16
N ILE A 89 9.04 -12.13 8.99
CA ILE A 89 8.92 -13.19 10.00
C ILE A 89 9.96 -13.01 11.11
N THR A 90 11.20 -12.63 10.76
CA THR A 90 12.26 -12.45 11.77
C THR A 90 11.96 -11.25 12.68
N GLY A 91 12.16 -11.40 13.98
CA GLY A 91 11.90 -10.36 14.97
C GLY A 91 10.46 -10.33 15.49
N GLN A 92 9.64 -11.30 15.08
CA GLN A 92 8.30 -11.50 15.61
C GLN A 92 8.30 -12.31 16.90
N SER A 93 7.17 -12.29 17.60
CA SER A 93 6.96 -13.17 18.74
C SER A 93 7.04 -14.64 18.29
N LYS A 94 7.42 -15.56 19.21
CA LYS A 94 7.42 -16.99 18.91
C LYS A 94 6.04 -17.48 18.46
N ARG A 95 4.98 -16.96 19.10
CA ARG A 95 3.59 -17.28 18.75
C ARG A 95 3.28 -16.91 17.30
N ASP A 96 3.57 -15.68 16.91
CA ASP A 96 3.26 -15.21 15.55
C ASP A 96 4.13 -15.91 14.50
N THR A 97 5.38 -16.21 14.84
CA THR A 97 6.29 -16.95 13.95
C THR A 97 5.76 -18.36 13.67
N VAL A 98 5.28 -19.07 14.69
CA VAL A 98 4.69 -20.41 14.52
C VAL A 98 3.44 -20.33 13.64
N HIS A 99 2.56 -19.36 13.88
CA HIS A 99 1.36 -19.17 13.06
C HIS A 99 1.69 -18.80 11.61
N MET A 100 2.66 -17.91 11.38
CA MET A 100 3.05 -17.48 10.02
C MET A 100 3.74 -18.60 9.22
N LEU A 101 4.27 -19.62 9.88
CA LEU A 101 4.95 -20.76 9.25
C LEU A 101 4.07 -22.02 9.20
N ASP A 102 2.83 -21.96 9.69
CA ASP A 102 1.91 -23.10 9.60
C ASP A 102 1.55 -23.36 8.13
N PRO A 103 1.86 -24.55 7.58
CA PRO A 103 1.53 -24.88 6.19
C PRO A 103 0.02 -24.96 5.93
N ASN A 104 -0.82 -24.99 6.96
CA ASN A 104 -2.28 -25.07 6.85
C ASN A 104 -2.99 -23.71 6.97
N GLY A 105 -2.25 -22.63 7.27
CA GLY A 105 -2.79 -21.28 7.41
C GLY A 105 -3.28 -20.95 8.82
#